data_AF-A0A0D2I064-F1
#
_entry.id   AF-A0A0D2I064-F1
#
_cell.length_a   1.000
_cell.length_b   1.000
_cell.length_c   1.000
_cell.angle_alpha   90.00
_cell.angle_beta   90.00
_cell.angle_gamma   90.00
#
_symmetry.space_group_name_H-M   'P 1'
#
loop_
_entity.id
_entity.type
_entity.pdbx_description
1 polymer ?
#
loop_
_entity_poly.entity_id
_entity_poly.type
_entity_poly.pdbx_seq_one_letter_code
_entity_poly.pdbx_strand_id
1 'polypeptide(L)'
;MAAPPESSAEAGITLVSILVHSYGEALAFFIQKLGFILAEDLPSLTTTGKPKRWVVVHPPPSRFGSSGILLAQADGPEQTIMVGK
;
A
#
# COMPACT_ATOMS: atom_id res chain seq x y z
N MET A 1 -2.18 -40.15 -7.67
CA MET A 1 -2.07 -38.78 -8.21
C MET A 1 -2.00 -37.85 -7.00
N ALA A 2 -0.79 -37.46 -6.61
CA ALA A 2 -0.57 -36.67 -5.40
C ALA A 2 -1.18 -35.28 -5.56
N ALA A 3 -1.85 -34.78 -4.52
CA ALA A 3 -2.24 -33.38 -4.44
C ALA A 3 -1.00 -32.49 -4.66
N PRO A 4 -1.13 -31.35 -5.36
CA PRO A 4 -0.03 -30.39 -5.44
C PRO A 4 0.38 -29.98 -4.01
N PRO A 5 1.66 -29.65 -3.76
CA PRO A 5 2.06 -29.20 -2.43
C PRO A 5 1.20 -27.99 -2.08
N GLU A 6 0.37 -28.15 -1.05
CA GLU A 6 -0.26 -27.04 -0.36
C GLU A 6 0.87 -26.10 0.05
N SER A 7 1.02 -25.01 -0.70
CA SER A 7 1.96 -23.95 -0.40
C SER A 7 1.65 -23.52 1.02
N SER A 8 2.50 -23.91 1.97
CA SER A 8 2.38 -23.48 3.35
C SER A 8 2.36 -21.96 3.29
N ALA A 9 1.22 -21.35 3.64
CA ALA A 9 1.14 -19.91 3.72
C ALA A 9 2.08 -19.50 4.85
N GLU A 10 3.32 -19.14 4.50
CA GLU A 10 4.23 -18.51 5.44
C GLU A 10 3.49 -17.34 6.04
N ALA A 11 3.30 -17.35 7.36
CA ALA A 11 2.67 -16.27 8.10
C ALA A 11 3.59 -15.04 8.03
N GLY A 12 3.44 -14.26 6.97
CA GLY A 12 4.14 -13.01 6.71
C GLY A 12 3.17 -11.84 6.63
N ILE A 13 3.66 -10.63 6.87
CA ILE A 13 2.85 -9.43 6.70
C ILE A 13 2.62 -9.21 5.20
N THR A 14 1.39 -9.41 4.76
CA THR A 14 1.02 -9.32 3.34
C THR A 14 0.73 -7.88 2.90
N LEU A 15 0.28 -7.02 3.82
CA LEU A 15 -0.09 -5.65 3.51
C LEU A 15 0.17 -4.75 4.72
N VAL A 16 0.94 -3.67 4.51
CA VAL A 16 1.20 -2.63 5.52
C VAL A 16 0.57 -1.33 5.06
N SER A 17 -0.14 -0.63 5.94
CA SER A 17 -0.66 0.70 5.64
C SER A 17 0.29 1.77 6.18
N ILE A 18 0.61 2.76 5.35
CA ILE A 18 1.38 3.93 5.77
C ILE A 18 0.59 5.21 5.50
N LEU A 19 0.72 6.17 6.40
CA LEU A 19 0.09 7.46 6.25
C LEU A 19 0.96 8.37 5.37
N VAL A 20 0.36 9.03 4.39
CA VAL A 20 1.05 9.92 3.45
C VAL A 20 0.41 11.30 3.40
N HIS A 21 1.20 12.33 3.11
CA HIS A 21 0.71 13.70 2.99
C HIS A 21 -0.16 13.87 1.73
N SER A 22 0.34 13.38 0.59
CA SER A 22 -0.42 13.33 -0.65
C SER A 22 -0.16 12.05 -1.43
N TYR A 23 -1.19 11.56 -2.14
CA TYR A 23 -1.03 10.43 -3.05
C TYR A 23 -0.01 10.72 -4.15
N GLY A 24 -0.01 11.92 -4.72
CA GLY A 24 0.90 12.30 -5.80
C GLY A 24 2.36 12.21 -5.40
N GLU A 25 2.72 12.79 -4.25
CA GLU A 25 4.07 12.72 -3.71
C GLU A 25 4.48 11.29 -3.38
N ALA A 26 3.61 10.54 -2.70
CA ALA A 26 3.88 9.16 -2.33
C ALA A 26 4.07 8.28 -3.57
N LEU A 27 3.20 8.39 -4.58
CA LEU A 27 3.33 7.64 -5.83
C LEU A 27 4.60 8.01 -6.59
N ALA A 28 4.96 9.30 -6.64
CA ALA A 28 6.21 9.74 -7.26
C ALA A 28 7.42 9.11 -6.55
N PHE A 29 7.40 9.04 -5.22
CA PHE A 29 8.47 8.42 -4.45
C PHE A 29 8.52 6.89 -4.65
N PHE A 30 7.44 6.17 -4.34
CA PHE A 30 7.44 4.71 -4.39
C PHE A 30 7.63 4.18 -5.81
N ILE A 31 6.93 4.74 -6.80
CA ILE A 31 7.01 4.25 -8.18
C ILE A 31 8.26 4.77 -8.87
N GLN A 32 8.51 6.08 -8.87
CA GLN A 32 9.58 6.65 -9.69
C GLN A 32 10.96 6.57 -9.04
N LYS A 33 11.06 6.69 -7.71
CA LYS A 33 12.35 6.63 -7.01
C LYS A 33 12.72 5.23 -6.55
N LEU A 34 11.75 4.49 -6.01
CA LEU A 34 11.99 3.13 -5.49
C LEU A 34 11.68 2.01 -6.50
N GLY A 35 11.00 2.31 -7.61
CA GLY A 35 10.68 1.32 -8.65
C GLY A 35 9.56 0.36 -8.24
N PHE A 36 8.69 0.75 -7.31
CA PHE A 36 7.50 -0.01 -6.97
C PHE A 36 6.49 0.04 -8.12
N ILE A 37 5.59 -0.93 -8.13
CA ILE A 37 4.53 -1.04 -9.12
C ILE A 37 3.21 -0.73 -8.44
N LEU A 38 2.35 0.03 -9.13
CA LEU A 38 0.98 0.27 -8.69
C LEU A 38 0.16 -1.01 -8.85
N ALA A 39 -0.34 -1.53 -7.74
CA ALA A 39 -1.16 -2.73 -7.68
C ALA A 39 -2.65 -2.39 -7.84
N GLU A 40 -3.09 -1.38 -7.09
CA GLU A 40 -4.48 -0.96 -7.01
C GLU A 40 -4.56 0.58 -6.90
N ASP A 41 -5.48 1.20 -7.62
CA ASP A 41 -5.92 2.59 -7.44
C ASP A 41 -7.44 2.63 -7.65
N LEU A 42 -8.18 2.47 -6.56
CA LEU A 42 -9.64 2.41 -6.58
C LEU A 42 -10.25 3.57 -5.79
N PRO A 43 -11.40 4.12 -6.23
CA PRO A 43 -12.15 5.09 -5.44
C PRO A 43 -12.62 4.44 -4.12
N SER A 44 -12.52 5.18 -3.03
CA SER A 44 -12.87 4.75 -1.68
C SER A 44 -13.47 5.92 -0.89
N LEU A 45 -13.95 5.64 0.32
CA LEU A 45 -14.51 6.64 1.22
C LEU A 45 -13.80 6.60 2.57
N THR A 46 -13.62 7.76 3.19
CA THR A 46 -13.23 7.83 4.60
C THR A 46 -14.38 7.31 5.48
N THR A 47 -14.09 7.03 6.75
CA THR A 47 -15.12 6.69 7.76
C THR A 47 -16.20 7.77 7.89
N THR A 48 -15.92 9.00 7.48
CA THR A 48 -16.86 10.11 7.49
C THR A 48 -17.54 10.35 6.13
N GLY A 49 -17.35 9.46 5.14
CA GLY A 49 -17.97 9.54 3.82
C GLY A 49 -17.29 10.50 2.83
N LYS A 50 -16.10 11.02 3.13
CA LYS A 50 -15.36 11.86 2.16
C LYS A 50 -14.67 11.00 1.10
N PRO A 51 -14.55 11.47 -0.16
CA PRO A 51 -13.84 10.73 -1.20
C PRO A 51 -12.36 10.54 -0.83
N LYS A 52 -11.89 9.30 -0.96
CA LYS A 52 -10.49 8.88 -0.76
C LYS A 52 -10.11 7.86 -1.84
N ARG A 53 -8.84 7.44 -1.89
CA ARG A 53 -8.36 6.42 -2.85
C ARG A 53 -7.73 5.25 -2.10
N TRP A 54 -8.07 4.04 -2.50
CA TRP A 54 -7.39 2.82 -2.09
C TRP A 54 -6.22 2.62 -3.04
N VAL A 55 -5.02 2.99 -2.58
CA VAL A 55 -3.81 2.99 -3.43
C VAL A 55 -2.80 2.02 -2.85
N VAL A 56 -2.62 0.88 -3.51
CA VAL A 56 -1.67 -0.15 -3.09
C VAL A 56 -0.51 -0.19 -4.07
N VAL A 57 0.71 -0.18 -3.54
CA VAL A 57 1.94 -0.38 -4.29
C VAL A 57 2.65 -1.61 -3.76
N HIS A 58 3.30 -2.37 -4.63
CA HIS A 58 4.13 -3.51 -4.21
C HIS A 58 5.52 -3.40 -4.84
N PRO A 59 6.56 -3.96 -4.19
CA PRO A 59 7.86 -4.07 -4.81
C PRO A 59 7.79 -4.99 -6.04
N PRO A 60 8.74 -4.88 -6.98
CA PRO A 60 8.80 -5.79 -8.11
C PRO A 60 9.00 -7.24 -7.64
N PRO A 61 8.37 -8.22 -8.31
CA PRO A 61 8.28 -9.62 -7.85
C PRO A 61 9.63 -10.33 -7.73
N SER A 62 10.70 -9.74 -8.27
CA SER A 62 12.04 -10.31 -8.28
C SER A 62 12.86 -10.03 -7.01
N ARG A 63 12.42 -9.11 -6.13
CA ARG A 63 13.26 -8.61 -5.02
C ARG A 63 12.77 -8.94 -3.61
N PHE A 64 11.46 -9.02 -3.41
CA PHE A 64 10.83 -9.36 -2.14
C PHE A 64 9.52 -10.11 -2.45
N GLY A 65 9.06 -10.99 -1.56
CA GLY A 65 7.77 -11.67 -1.71
C GLY A 65 6.59 -10.69 -1.87
N SER A 66 5.37 -11.21 -2.05
CA SER A 66 4.15 -10.46 -2.42
C SER A 66 3.61 -9.45 -1.37
N SER A 67 4.46 -8.80 -0.59
CA SER A 67 4.09 -7.78 0.39
C SER A 67 3.69 -6.47 -0.28
N GLY A 68 2.48 -5.98 -0.02
CA GLY A 68 1.98 -4.68 -0.48
C GLY A 68 2.13 -3.57 0.57
N ILE A 69 2.14 -2.33 0.09
CA ILE A 69 2.01 -1.12 0.91
C ILE A 69 0.74 -0.37 0.45
N LEU A 70 -0.20 -0.19 1.38
CA LEU A 70 -1.35 0.69 1.18
C LEU A 70 -0.97 2.12 1.57
N LEU A 71 -1.09 3.04 0.63
CA LEU A 71 -0.90 4.46 0.85
C LEU A 71 -2.22 5.06 1.36
N ALA A 72 -2.24 5.51 2.61
CA ALA A 72 -3.40 6.15 3.21
C ALA A 72 -3.13 7.67 3.31
N GLN A 73 -3.75 8.47 2.44
CA GLN A 73 -3.63 9.92 2.55
C GLN A 73 -4.22 10.42 3.86
N ALA A 74 -3.49 11.28 4.57
CA ALA A 74 -3.96 11.93 5.79
C ALA A 74 -5.24 12.76 5.52
N ASP A 75 -6.28 12.54 6.33
CA ASP A 75 -7.49 13.36 6.35
C ASP A 75 -7.53 14.11 7.69
N GLY A 76 -7.16 15.39 7.67
CA GLY A 76 -7.20 16.29 8.82
C GLY A 76 -5.86 16.51 9.54
N PRO A 77 -5.85 17.46 10.50
CA PRO A 77 -4.62 17.94 11.15
C PRO A 77 -3.95 16.87 12.01
N GLU A 78 -4.71 16.04 12.72
CA GLU A 78 -4.18 14.98 13.60
C GLU A 78 -3.44 13.89 12.81
N GLN A 79 -3.93 13.53 11.62
CA GLN A 79 -3.23 12.59 10.75
C GLN A 79 -2.02 13.26 10.10
N THR A 80 -2.16 14.50 9.65
CA THR A 80 -1.07 15.23 8.97
C THR A 80 0.18 15.32 9.84
N ILE A 81 0.05 15.55 11.15
CA ILE A 81 1.20 15.59 12.08
C ILE A 81 1.86 14.22 12.34
N MET A 82 1.19 13.12 11.97
CA MET A 82 1.74 11.76 12.12
C MET A 82 2.52 11.31 10.89
N VAL A 83 2.43 12.03 9.77
CA VAL A 83 3.23 11.71 8.57
C VAL A 83 4.71 11.99 8.86
N GLY A 84 5.55 10.96 8.78
CA GLY A 84 7.01 11.08 8.93
C GLY A 84 7.55 11.05 10.36
N LYS A 85 6.72 10.65 11.34
CA LYS A 85 7.12 10.41 12.73
C LYS A 85 7.55 8.95 12.94
#